data_AF-A0A353R9C1-F1
#
_entry.id   AF-A0A353R9C1-F1
#
_cell.length_a   1.000
_cell.length_b   1.000
_cell.length_c   1.000
_cell.angle_alpha   90.00
_cell.angle_beta   90.00
_cell.angle_gamma   90.00
#
_symmetry.space_group_name_H-M   'P 1'
#
loop_
_entity.id
_entity.type
_entity.pdbx_description
1 polymer ?
#
loop_
_entity_poly.entity_id
_entity_poly.type
_entity_poly.pdbx_seq_one_letter_code
_entity_poly.pdbx_strand_id
1 'polypeptide(L)'
;MEHIGHPLFGDIRYGGDRIRKGTLYSKYKQFIDNCFDILPRQALHAKTLGFIHPSTGEKIFFEAPLPDDMSEVLKKWRRFAISAQSSVDS
;
A
#
# COMPACT_ATOMS: atom_id res chain seq x y z
N MET A 1 -5.84 8.74 6.81
CA MET A 1 -5.05 9.54 5.85
C MET A 1 -5.94 10.33 4.87
N GLU A 2 -7.21 9.94 4.67
CA GLU A 2 -8.14 10.76 3.86
C GLU A 2 -8.35 12.17 4.42
N HIS A 3 -8.41 12.32 5.74
CA HIS A 3 -8.51 13.63 6.40
C HIS A 3 -7.35 14.60 6.04
N ILE A 4 -6.19 14.06 5.61
CA ILE A 4 -5.04 14.86 5.13
C ILE A 4 -4.93 14.86 3.58
N GLY A 5 -5.95 14.37 2.87
CA GLY A 5 -6.01 14.36 1.40
C GLY A 5 -5.31 13.19 0.71
N HIS A 6 -4.90 12.17 1.46
CA HIS A 6 -4.15 11.02 0.94
C HIS A 6 -4.78 9.70 1.40
N PRO A 7 -5.85 9.18 0.77
CA PRO A 7 -6.45 7.92 1.20
C PRO A 7 -5.47 6.76 1.07
N LEU A 8 -5.73 5.68 1.82
CA LEU A 8 -4.96 4.45 1.69
C LEU A 8 -5.24 3.81 0.33
N PHE A 9 -4.21 3.23 -0.29
CA PHE A 9 -4.37 2.51 -1.56
C PHE A 9 -5.33 1.33 -1.38
N GLY A 10 -6.28 1.14 -2.29
CA GLY A 10 -7.28 0.07 -2.24
C GLY A 10 -8.41 0.30 -1.22
N ASP A 11 -8.48 1.50 -0.62
CA ASP A 11 -9.54 1.85 0.33
C ASP A 11 -10.82 2.28 -0.38
N ILE A 12 -11.74 1.34 -0.55
CA ILE A 12 -13.02 1.56 -1.23
C ILE A 12 -13.87 2.63 -0.53
N ARG A 13 -13.84 2.68 0.82
CA ARG A 13 -14.70 3.58 1.60
C ARG A 13 -14.30 5.04 1.45
N TYR A 14 -13.00 5.28 1.35
CA TYR A 14 -12.45 6.63 1.24
C TYR A 14 -11.90 6.94 -0.16
N GLY A 15 -12.31 6.18 -1.19
CA GLY A 15 -11.97 6.45 -2.59
C GLY A 15 -10.49 6.34 -2.92
N GLY A 16 -9.76 5.48 -2.21
CA GLY A 16 -8.40 5.06 -2.52
C GLY A 16 -8.32 3.90 -3.53
N ASP A 17 -9.48 3.49 -4.06
CA ASP A 17 -9.69 2.49 -5.11
C ASP A 17 -9.66 3.07 -6.54
N ARG A 18 -9.33 4.35 -6.68
CA ARG A 18 -9.33 5.06 -7.96
C ARG A 18 -8.16 6.04 -8.06
N ILE A 19 -7.78 6.37 -9.29
CA ILE A 19 -6.72 7.35 -9.56
C ILE A 19 -7.26 8.75 -9.23
N ARG A 20 -6.71 9.39 -8.19
CA ARG A 20 -7.08 10.75 -7.77
C ARG A 20 -6.20 11.86 -8.34
N LYS A 21 -4.97 11.54 -8.79
CA LYS A 21 -4.00 12.51 -9.35
C LYS A 21 -3.25 11.86 -10.52
N GLY A 22 -2.96 12.66 -11.55
CA GLY A 22 -2.18 12.26 -12.72
C GLY A 22 -3.00 12.18 -14.01
N THR A 23 -2.32 12.30 -15.15
CA THR A 23 -2.90 12.14 -16.48
C THR A 23 -3.18 10.66 -16.75
N LEU A 24 -4.39 10.35 -17.23
CA LEU A 24 -4.80 8.99 -17.58
C LEU A 24 -4.17 8.54 -18.91
N TYR A 25 -2.85 8.48 -18.98
CA TYR A 25 -2.19 7.74 -20.05
C TYR A 25 -2.57 6.27 -19.92
N SER A 26 -2.97 5.63 -21.02
CA SER A 26 -3.50 4.25 -21.03
C SER A 26 -2.60 3.25 -20.29
N LYS A 27 -1.27 3.39 -20.42
CA LYS A 27 -0.26 2.57 -19.71
C LYS A 27 -0.26 2.79 -18.20
N TYR A 28 -0.40 4.03 -17.73
CA TYR A 28 -0.44 4.34 -16.30
C TYR A 28 -1.73 3.81 -15.68
N LYS A 29 -2.87 4.03 -16.33
CA LYS A 29 -4.15 3.47 -15.88
C LYS A 29 -4.08 1.94 -15.75
N GLN A 30 -3.58 1.26 -16.79
CA GLN A 30 -3.41 -0.19 -16.77
C GLN A 30 -2.46 -0.65 -15.66
N PHE A 31 -1.37 0.09 -15.39
CA PHE A 31 -0.48 -0.21 -14.27
C PHE A 31 -1.19 -0.13 -12.92
N ILE A 32 -2.00 0.92 -12.70
CA ILE A 32 -2.74 1.10 -11.45
C ILE A 32 -3.83 0.03 -11.28
N ASP A 33 -4.60 -0.26 -12.33
CA ASP A 33 -5.63 -1.31 -12.30
C ASP A 33 -5.00 -2.66 -11.91
N ASN A 34 -3.87 -3.02 -12.53
CA ASN A 34 -3.09 -4.22 -12.16
C ASN A 34 -2.58 -4.22 -10.71
N CYS A 35 -2.42 -3.05 -10.08
CA CYS A 35 -2.04 -2.97 -8.67
C CYS A 35 -3.25 -3.13 -7.74
N PHE A 36 -4.43 -2.65 -8.14
CA PHE A 36 -5.68 -2.91 -7.42
C PHE A 36 -6.06 -4.38 -7.45
N ASP A 37 -5.82 -5.08 -8.57
CA ASP A 37 -6.08 -6.52 -8.67
C ASP A 37 -5.20 -7.35 -7.71
N ILE A 38 -3.95 -6.90 -7.46
CA ILE A 38 -3.04 -7.59 -6.54
C ILE A 38 -3.39 -7.31 -5.08
N LEU A 39 -3.82 -6.09 -4.76
CA LEU A 39 -4.18 -5.67 -3.40
C LEU A 39 -5.62 -5.11 -3.39
N PRO A 40 -6.64 -5.98 -3.42
CA PRO A 40 -8.07 -5.59 -3.51
C PRO A 40 -8.65 -5.17 -2.14
N ARG A 41 -7.81 -4.58 -1.29
CA ARG A 41 -8.14 -4.14 0.06
C ARG A 41 -7.29 -2.93 0.43
N GLN A 42 -7.65 -2.26 1.51
CA GLN A 42 -6.81 -1.20 2.07
C GLN A 42 -5.38 -1.70 2.33
N ALA A 43 -4.39 -0.94 1.86
CA ALA A 43 -2.97 -1.15 2.09
C ALA A 43 -2.59 -0.82 3.55
N LEU A 44 -3.23 -1.51 4.49
CA LEU A 44 -3.07 -1.38 5.94
C LEU A 44 -2.72 -2.74 6.53
N HIS A 45 -1.66 -2.78 7.34
CA HIS A 45 -1.18 -3.99 8.01
C HIS A 45 -0.69 -3.66 9.41
N ALA A 46 -1.22 -4.35 10.42
CA ALA A 46 -0.73 -4.26 11.79
C ALA A 46 0.50 -5.16 11.93
N LYS A 47 1.68 -4.58 11.69
CA LYS A 47 2.94 -5.33 11.71
C LYS A 47 3.33 -5.79 13.11
N THR A 48 3.11 -4.95 14.11
CA THR A 48 3.55 -5.21 15.49
C THR A 48 2.39 -4.98 16.46
N LEU A 49 2.33 -5.81 17.49
CA LEU A 49 1.39 -5.68 18.59
C LEU A 49 2.15 -5.91 19.91
N GLY A 50 2.12 -4.92 20.79
CA GLY A 50 2.73 -5.01 22.12
C GLY A 50 1.75 -4.59 23.20
N PHE A 51 1.64 -5.38 24.27
CA PHE A 51 0.80 -5.07 25.42
C PHE A 51 1.29 -5.77 26.69
N ILE A 52 0.71 -5.40 27.83
CA ILE A 52 0.95 -6.07 29.12
C ILE A 52 0.01 -7.27 29.22
N HIS A 53 0.56 -8.46 29.41
CA HIS A 53 -0.25 -9.68 29.52
C HIS A 53 -1.16 -9.58 30.76
N PRO A 54 -2.49 -9.73 30.60
CA PRO A 54 -3.46 -9.39 31.64
C PRO A 54 -3.35 -10.28 32.89
N SER A 55 -2.84 -11.51 32.75
CA SER A 55 -2.71 -12.44 33.88
C SER A 55 -1.32 -12.48 34.49
N THR A 56 -0.25 -12.16 33.75
CA THR A 56 1.13 -12.25 34.24
C THR A 56 1.80 -10.91 34.49
N GLY A 57 1.25 -9.81 33.95
CA GLY A 57 1.85 -8.48 34.06
C GLY A 57 3.12 -8.28 33.20
N GLU A 58 3.52 -9.29 32.42
CA GLU A 58 4.70 -9.23 31.59
C GLU A 58 4.44 -8.45 30.29
N LYS A 59 5.47 -7.77 29.78
CA LYS A 59 5.40 -7.11 28.46
C LYS A 59 5.57 -8.18 27.39
N ILE A 60 4.56 -8.34 26.55
CA ILE A 60 4.60 -9.27 25.42
C ILE A 60 4.54 -8.52 24.10
N PHE A 61 5.23 -9.06 23.11
CA PHE A 61 5.36 -8.49 21.78
C PHE A 61 5.13 -9.57 20.73
N PHE A 62 4.32 -9.22 19.73
CA PHE A 62 4.03 -10.05 18.57
C PHE A 62 4.37 -9.28 17.30
N GLU A 63 4.87 -9.99 16.30
CA GLU A 63 5.11 -9.46 14.97
C GLU A 63 4.44 -10.34 13.92
N ALA A 64 3.89 -9.71 12.89
CA ALA A 64 3.32 -10.37 11.73
C ALA A 64 4.14 -9.99 10.48
N PRO A 65 4.57 -10.98 9.65
CA PRO A 65 5.27 -10.70 8.41
C PRO A 65 4.39 -9.86 7.48
N LEU A 66 5.04 -9.15 6.54
CA LEU A 66 4.31 -8.40 5.54
C LEU A 66 3.53 -9.37 4.63
N PRO A 67 2.21 -9.19 4.43
CA PRO A 67 1.43 -10.03 3.53
C PRO A 67 1.97 -10.04 2.10
N ASP A 68 1.74 -11.14 1.38
CA ASP A 68 2.27 -11.34 0.03
C ASP A 68 1.71 -10.31 -0.96
N ASP A 69 0.41 -10.00 -0.87
CA ASP A 69 -0.26 -9.00 -1.72
C ASP A 69 0.40 -7.61 -1.62
N MET A 70 0.69 -7.15 -0.40
CA MET A 70 1.39 -5.90 -0.14
C MET A 70 2.84 -5.95 -0.62
N SER A 71 3.52 -7.08 -0.40
CA SER A 71 4.89 -7.28 -0.87
C SER A 71 4.99 -7.19 -2.40
N GLU A 72 4.06 -7.80 -3.13
CA GLU A 72 4.02 -7.78 -4.59
C GLU A 72 3.66 -6.41 -5.16
N VAL A 73 2.67 -5.72 -4.59
CA VAL A 73 2.35 -4.33 -4.96
C VAL A 73 3.55 -3.41 -4.74
N LEU A 74 4.24 -3.50 -3.60
CA LEU A 74 5.43 -2.69 -3.34
C LEU A 74 6.55 -2.95 -4.34
N LYS A 75 6.79 -4.22 -4.73
CA LYS A 75 7.76 -4.56 -5.77
C LYS A 75 7.40 -3.93 -7.12
N LYS A 76 6.11 -3.93 -7.51
CA LYS A 76 5.65 -3.27 -8.73
C LYS A 76 5.88 -1.76 -8.71
N TRP A 77 5.50 -1.09 -7.62
CA TRP A 77 5.71 0.36 -7.47
C TRP A 77 7.17 0.77 -7.50
N ARG A 78 8.05 0.01 -6.82
CA ARG A 78 9.51 0.27 -6.85
C ARG A 78 10.07 0.18 -8.26
N ARG A 79 9.69 -0.86 -9.03
CA ARG A 79 10.11 -1.00 -10.44
C ARG A 79 9.61 0.15 -11.31
N PHE A 80 8.34 0.53 -11.14
CA PHE A 80 7.75 1.64 -11.89
C PHE A 80 8.48 2.96 -11.61
N ALA A 81 8.75 3.28 -10.34
CA ALA A 81 9.46 4.50 -9.95
C ALA A 81 10.88 4.58 -10.55
N ILE A 82 11.63 3.47 -10.53
CA ILE A 82 12.96 3.40 -11.16
C ILE A 82 12.86 3.67 -12.66
N SER A 83 11.93 3.02 -13.37
CA SER A 83 11.77 3.20 -14.82
C SER A 83 11.34 4.61 -15.21
N ALA A 84 10.54 5.28 -14.37
CA ALA A 84 10.10 6.65 -14.60
C ALA A 84 11.26 7.65 -14.43
N GLN A 85 12.15 7.42 -13.46
CA GLN A 85 13.33 8.28 -13.23
C GLN A 85 14.33 8.22 -14.40
N SER A 86 14.60 7.02 -14.92
CA SER A 86 15.50 6.83 -16.07
C SER A 86 15.02 7.48 -17.37
N SER A 87 13.74 7.86 -17.46
CA SER A 87 13.15 8.52 -18.64
C SER A 87 13.25 10.05 -18.60
N VAL A 88 13.67 10.62 -17.45
CA VAL A 88 13.79 12.07 -17.22
C VAL A 88 15.24 12.54 -17.33
N ASP A 89 16.20 11.64 -17.09
CA ASP A 89 17.64 11.91 -17.15
C ASP A 89 18.27 11.60 -18.52
N SER A 90 17.46 11.49 -19.58
CA SER A 90 17.86 11.26 -20.99
C SER A 90 17.22 12.30 -21.90
#